data_AF-A0A3L8P4B2-F1
#
_entry.id   AF-A0A3L8P4B2-F1
#
_cell.length_a   1.000
_cell.length_b   1.000
_cell.length_c   1.000
_cell.angle_alpha   90.00
_cell.angle_beta   90.00
_cell.angle_gamma   90.00
#
_symmetry.space_group_name_H-M   'P 1'
#
loop_
_entity.id
_entity.type
_entity.pdbx_description
1 polymer ?
#
loop_
_entity_poly.entity_id
_entity_poly.type
_entity_poly.pdbx_seq_one_letter_code
_entity_poly.pdbx_strand_id
1 'polypeptide(L)'
;MTRVYIPLTLAGLADLQASGTLAPPLRAHAVTDAVREEWAGASEEEWEYEALNLAADDCPPGRRVVVAADVSVVRPDDPEDPTLVVVEHEVPLRRVAAVHADLTEVDATQEEDLRWFATQEIPDLL
;
A
#
# COMPACT_ATOMS: atom_id res chain seq x y z
N MET A 1 -13.56 1.64 -8.57
CA MET A 1 -12.52 0.78 -7.94
C MET A 1 -11.40 1.72 -7.59
N THR A 2 -10.89 1.63 -6.37
CA THR A 2 -9.85 2.54 -5.86
C THR A 2 -8.63 1.69 -5.55
N ARG A 3 -7.48 2.07 -6.10
CA ARG A 3 -6.20 1.47 -5.72
C ARG A 3 -5.76 2.04 -4.38
N VAL A 4 -5.44 1.14 -3.46
CA VAL A 4 -4.93 1.45 -2.12
C VAL A 4 -3.54 0.86 -1.95
N TYR A 5 -2.70 1.54 -1.19
CA TYR A 5 -1.34 1.19 -0.83
C TYR A 5 -1.29 0.91 0.67
N ILE A 6 -1.22 -0.36 1.02
CA ILE A 6 -1.39 -0.85 2.40
C ILE A 6 -0.01 -1.17 2.97
N PRO A 7 0.52 -0.38 3.94
CA PRO A 7 1.74 -0.73 4.65
C PRO A 7 1.54 -2.01 5.45
N LEU A 8 2.47 -2.95 5.33
CA LEU A 8 2.50 -4.21 6.06
C LEU A 8 3.90 -4.47 6.63
N THR A 9 3.95 -5.46 7.53
CA THR A 9 5.20 -6.15 7.88
C THR A 9 5.40 -7.38 7.00
N LEU A 10 6.61 -7.94 6.97
CA LEU A 10 6.83 -9.26 6.35
C LEU A 10 5.93 -10.35 6.93
N ALA A 11 5.65 -10.31 8.24
CA ALA A 11 4.72 -11.24 8.88
C ALA A 11 3.29 -11.06 8.34
N GLY A 12 2.83 -9.82 8.17
CA GLY A 12 1.53 -9.52 7.55
C GLY A 12 1.45 -10.00 6.09
N LEU A 13 2.54 -9.89 5.32
CA LEU A 13 2.63 -10.43 3.98
C LEU A 13 2.57 -11.98 3.98
N ALA A 14 3.24 -12.62 4.93
CA ALA A 14 3.20 -14.08 5.09
C ALA A 14 1.78 -14.57 5.45
N ASP A 15 1.10 -13.84 6.34
CA ASP A 15 -0.29 -14.13 6.70
C ASP A 15 -1.24 -13.97 5.51
N LEU A 16 -1.06 -12.93 4.69
CA LEU A 16 -1.80 -12.77 3.43
C LEU A 16 -1.55 -13.93 2.48
N GLN A 17 -0.31 -14.35 2.31
CA GLN A 17 0.04 -15.48 1.44
C GLN A 17 -0.59 -16.79 1.93
N ALA A 18 -0.62 -17.01 3.24
CA ALA A 18 -1.14 -18.24 3.85
C ALA A 18 -2.68 -18.28 3.91
N SER A 19 -3.32 -17.19 4.31
CA SER A 19 -4.77 -17.10 4.47
C SER A 19 -5.51 -16.72 3.18
N GLY A 20 -4.79 -16.12 2.22
CA GLY A 20 -5.35 -15.58 0.99
C GLY A 20 -6.10 -14.26 1.18
N THR A 21 -6.01 -13.60 2.34
CA THR A 21 -6.80 -12.40 2.63
C THR A 21 -6.18 -11.49 3.70
N LEU A 22 -6.43 -10.17 3.59
CA LEU A 22 -6.10 -9.18 4.62
C LEU A 22 -7.35 -8.84 5.43
N ALA A 23 -7.27 -9.01 6.75
CA ALA A 23 -8.35 -8.69 7.66
C ALA A 23 -8.43 -7.18 7.96
N PRO A 24 -9.63 -6.57 7.95
CA PRO A 24 -9.81 -5.15 8.29
C PRO A 24 -9.73 -4.90 9.80
N PRO A 25 -9.54 -3.64 10.24
CA PRO A 25 -9.35 -2.45 9.40
C PRO A 25 -7.92 -2.33 8.85
N LEU A 26 -7.80 -1.89 7.60
CA LEU A 26 -6.50 -1.64 6.96
C LEU A 26 -6.35 -0.14 6.73
N ARG A 27 -5.41 0.49 7.44
CA ARG A 27 -4.96 1.85 7.09
C ARG A 27 -4.10 1.78 5.83
N ALA A 28 -4.30 2.71 4.92
CA ALA A 28 -3.67 2.72 3.61
C ALA A 28 -3.66 4.14 3.03
N HIS A 29 -2.86 4.36 2.00
CA HIS A 29 -2.93 5.57 1.19
C HIS A 29 -3.60 5.26 -0.16
N ALA A 30 -4.31 6.23 -0.73
CA ALA A 30 -5.03 6.05 -1.98
C ALA A 30 -5.14 7.35 -2.77
N VAL A 31 -5.25 7.24 -4.09
CA VAL A 31 -5.64 8.37 -4.95
C VAL A 31 -7.15 8.58 -4.83
N THR A 32 -7.57 9.32 -3.81
CA THR A 32 -8.97 9.71 -3.58
C THR A 32 -9.39 10.83 -4.52
N ASP A 33 -10.69 11.13 -4.59
CA ASP A 33 -11.17 12.27 -5.40
C ASP A 33 -10.67 13.62 -4.85
N ALA A 34 -10.45 13.72 -3.53
CA ALA A 34 -9.84 14.90 -2.91
C ALA A 34 -8.40 15.10 -3.42
N VAL A 35 -7.61 14.02 -3.49
CA VAL A 35 -6.25 14.05 -4.07
C VAL A 35 -6.28 14.56 -5.52
N ARG A 36 -7.21 14.04 -6.34
CA ARG A 36 -7.34 14.46 -7.75
C ARG A 36 -7.72 15.93 -7.90
N GLU A 37 -8.53 16.45 -6.99
CA GLU A 37 -8.95 17.85 -6.99
C GLU A 37 -7.82 18.78 -6.51
N GLU A 38 -7.18 18.43 -5.39
CA GLU A 38 -6.11 19.24 -4.79
C GLU A 38 -4.83 19.23 -5.63
N TRP A 39 -4.51 18.10 -6.25
CA TRP A 39 -3.30 17.91 -7.06
C TRP A 39 -3.60 17.79 -8.56
N ALA A 40 -4.61 18.51 -9.06
CA ALA A 40 -5.11 18.45 -10.44
C ALA A 40 -4.05 18.72 -11.54
N GLY A 41 -2.86 19.22 -11.18
CA GLY A 41 -1.75 19.45 -12.10
C GLY A 41 -0.82 18.25 -12.30
N ALA A 42 -0.93 17.21 -11.46
CA ALA A 42 -0.15 15.98 -11.57
C ALA A 42 -0.92 14.89 -12.32
N SER A 43 -0.19 13.95 -12.89
CA SER A 43 -0.72 12.78 -13.58
C SER A 43 -1.15 11.68 -12.61
N GLU A 44 -1.89 10.69 -13.13
CA GLU A 44 -2.29 9.52 -12.36
C GLU A 44 -1.10 8.73 -11.82
N GLU A 45 -0.02 8.61 -12.61
CA GLU A 45 1.22 7.94 -12.20
C GLU A 45 1.90 8.68 -11.04
N GLU A 46 1.96 10.02 -11.10
CA GLU A 46 2.52 10.84 -10.02
C GLU A 46 1.69 10.70 -8.74
N TRP A 47 0.36 10.70 -8.82
CA TRP A 47 -0.48 10.48 -7.65
C TRP A 47 -0.31 9.08 -7.03
N GLU A 48 -0.21 8.05 -7.88
CA GLU A 48 0.02 6.68 -7.42
C GLU A 48 1.40 6.53 -6.77
N TYR A 49 2.43 7.19 -7.32
CA TYR A 49 3.78 7.21 -6.75
C TYR A 49 3.80 7.89 -5.38
N GLU A 50 3.14 9.05 -5.23
CA GLU A 50 3.07 9.74 -3.93
C GLU A 50 2.31 8.92 -2.88
N ALA A 51 1.18 8.31 -3.25
CA ALA A 51 0.44 7.45 -2.33
C ALA A 51 1.25 6.21 -1.91
N LEU A 52 2.05 5.64 -2.83
CA LEU A 52 2.97 4.55 -2.52
C LEU A 52 4.07 4.99 -1.54
N ASN A 53 4.67 6.17 -1.74
CA ASN A 53 5.73 6.68 -0.87
C ASN A 53 5.22 6.99 0.54
N LEU A 54 4.05 7.63 0.66
CA LEU A 54 3.43 7.87 1.96
C LEU A 54 3.12 6.56 2.70
N ALA A 55 2.62 5.54 1.98
CA ALA A 55 2.45 4.21 2.56
C ALA A 55 3.78 3.57 2.98
N ALA A 56 4.87 3.80 2.24
CA ALA A 56 6.19 3.30 2.61
C ALA A 56 6.74 3.99 3.87
N ASP A 57 6.44 5.27 4.08
CA ASP A 57 6.81 6.02 5.29
C ASP A 57 6.05 5.54 6.53
N ASP A 58 4.82 5.06 6.34
CA ASP A 58 3.98 4.46 7.39
C ASP A 58 4.35 2.99 7.70
N CYS A 59 5.30 2.38 6.96
CA CYS A 59 5.76 1.04 7.27
C CYS A 59 6.47 0.97 8.64
N PRO A 60 6.28 -0.11 9.41
CA PRO A 60 7.06 -0.35 10.61
C PRO A 60 8.57 -0.45 10.32
N PRO A 61 9.44 -0.16 11.31
CA PRO A 61 10.89 -0.28 11.14
C PRO A 61 11.32 -1.66 10.63
N GLY A 62 12.32 -1.68 9.74
CA GLY A 62 12.85 -2.88 9.11
C GLY A 62 12.60 -2.85 7.60
N ARG A 63 12.40 -4.04 7.01
CA ARG A 63 12.10 -4.16 5.58
C ARG A 63 10.68 -3.66 5.28
N ARG A 64 10.55 -2.57 4.50
CA ARG A 64 9.25 -2.01 4.14
C ARG A 64 8.56 -2.91 3.13
N VAL A 65 7.24 -3.05 3.30
CA VAL A 65 6.37 -3.83 2.43
C VAL A 65 5.07 -3.06 2.28
N VAL A 66 4.73 -2.69 1.05
CA VAL A 66 3.49 -2.02 0.70
C VAL A 66 2.72 -2.90 -0.28
N VAL A 67 1.48 -3.24 0.05
CA VAL A 67 0.59 -4.00 -0.84
C VAL A 67 -0.27 -3.04 -1.62
N ALA A 68 -0.16 -3.06 -2.94
CA ALA A 68 -1.06 -2.35 -3.84
C ALA A 68 -2.28 -3.22 -4.13
N ALA A 69 -3.47 -2.78 -3.73
CA ALA A 69 -4.70 -3.55 -3.88
C ALA A 69 -5.87 -2.72 -4.41
N ASP A 70 -6.78 -3.39 -5.11
CA ASP A 70 -7.92 -2.78 -5.77
C ASP A 70 -9.23 -3.07 -5.00
N VAL A 71 -9.73 -2.04 -4.31
CA VAL A 71 -10.90 -2.14 -3.42
C VAL A 71 -12.09 -1.36 -3.95
N SER A 72 -13.28 -1.70 -3.46
CA SER A 72 -14.52 -1.04 -3.90
C SER A 72 -14.85 0.23 -3.11
N VAL A 73 -14.52 0.26 -1.83
CA VAL A 73 -14.90 1.34 -0.91
C VAL A 73 -13.74 1.63 0.03
N VAL A 74 -13.46 2.90 0.25
CA VAL A 74 -12.50 3.39 1.25
C VAL A 74 -13.16 4.52 2.04
N ARG A 75 -12.78 4.69 3.31
CA ARG A 75 -13.22 5.81 4.14
C ARG A 75 -12.03 6.73 4.41
N PRO A 76 -12.12 8.06 4.20
CA PRO A 76 -11.08 8.99 4.64
C PRO A 76 -10.82 8.82 6.14
N ASP A 77 -9.55 8.79 6.56
CA ASP A 77 -9.18 8.61 7.96
C ASP A 77 -8.71 9.90 8.63
N ASP A 78 -8.10 10.81 7.88
CA ASP A 78 -7.60 12.09 8.37
C ASP A 78 -8.10 13.24 7.46
N PRO A 79 -8.76 14.28 8.01
CA PRO A 79 -9.20 15.43 7.22
C PRO A 79 -8.05 16.33 6.71
N GLU A 80 -6.85 16.21 7.27
CA GLU A 80 -5.66 16.99 6.89
C GLU A 80 -4.78 16.25 5.87
N ASP A 81 -4.96 14.93 5.70
CA ASP A 81 -4.29 14.11 4.69
C ASP A 81 -5.32 13.49 3.72
N PRO A 82 -5.49 14.03 2.50
CA PRO A 82 -6.48 13.55 1.55
C PRO A 82 -6.17 12.15 0.98
N THR A 83 -4.94 11.64 1.18
CA THR A 83 -4.53 10.31 0.73
C THR A 83 -4.86 9.23 1.74
N LEU A 84 -4.93 9.56 3.04
CA LEU A 84 -5.04 8.58 4.11
C LEU A 84 -6.47 8.05 4.24
N VAL A 85 -6.60 6.72 4.13
CA VAL A 85 -7.89 6.02 4.14
C VAL A 85 -7.85 4.77 5.00
N VAL A 86 -9.04 4.30 5.38
CA VAL A 86 -9.26 2.99 5.98
C VAL A 86 -10.13 2.12 5.08
N VAL A 87 -9.69 0.88 4.89
CA VAL A 87 -10.44 -0.20 4.27
C VAL A 87 -11.11 -1.02 5.38
N GLU A 88 -12.43 -0.89 5.52
CA GLU A 88 -13.21 -1.54 6.59
C GLU A 88 -13.76 -2.93 6.20
N HIS A 89 -13.29 -3.47 5.09
CA HIS A 89 -13.69 -4.78 4.58
C HIS A 89 -12.47 -5.61 4.23
N GLU A 90 -12.67 -6.92 4.22
CA GLU A 90 -11.64 -7.88 3.88
C GLU A 90 -11.13 -7.68 2.44
N VAL A 91 -9.80 -7.72 2.25
CA VAL A 91 -9.15 -7.60 0.95
C VAL A 91 -8.53 -8.95 0.56
N PRO A 92 -9.17 -9.73 -0.32
CA PRO A 92 -8.64 -11.02 -0.73
C PRO A 92 -7.43 -10.86 -1.66
N LEU A 93 -6.50 -11.80 -1.64
CA LEU A 93 -5.26 -11.79 -2.45
C LEU A 93 -5.52 -11.56 -3.95
N ARG A 94 -6.65 -12.04 -4.48
CA ARG A 94 -7.07 -11.79 -5.89
C ARG A 94 -7.32 -10.32 -6.24
N ARG A 95 -7.38 -9.43 -5.24
CA ARG A 95 -7.49 -7.97 -5.42
C ARG A 95 -6.15 -7.27 -5.27
N VAL A 96 -5.09 -7.99 -4.88
CA VAL A 96 -3.73 -7.45 -4.85
C VAL A 96 -3.23 -7.36 -6.28
N ALA A 97 -2.82 -6.16 -6.68
CA ALA A 97 -2.22 -5.90 -7.98
C ALA A 97 -0.71 -6.14 -7.95
N ALA A 98 -0.05 -5.75 -6.86
CA ALA A 98 1.39 -5.87 -6.68
C ALA A 98 1.81 -5.78 -5.21
N VAL A 99 3.05 -6.18 -4.94
CA VAL A 99 3.76 -5.91 -3.69
C VAL A 99 4.98 -5.06 -4.00
N HIS A 100 5.15 -3.99 -3.24
CA HIS A 100 6.32 -3.13 -3.29
C HIS A 100 7.14 -3.39 -2.02
N ALA A 101 8.40 -3.78 -2.15
CA ALA A 101 9.22 -4.10 -0.99
C ALA A 101 10.70 -3.75 -1.18
N ASP A 102 11.38 -3.46 -0.08
CA ASP A 102 12.84 -3.43 -0.07
C ASP A 102 13.41 -4.83 -0.37
N LEU A 103 14.65 -4.94 -0.84
CA LEU A 103 15.30 -6.25 -1.03
C LEU A 103 15.96 -6.80 0.24
N THR A 104 16.47 -5.90 1.05
CA THR A 104 17.19 -6.19 2.28
C THR A 104 16.54 -5.39 3.39
N GLU A 105 16.86 -5.71 4.64
CA GLU A 105 16.57 -4.78 5.72
C GLU A 105 17.30 -3.46 5.41
N VAL A 106 16.54 -2.39 5.31
CA VAL A 106 17.07 -1.03 5.20
C VAL A 106 17.02 -0.42 6.60
N ASP A 107 18.09 0.29 6.96
CA ASP A 107 17.97 1.24 8.06
C ASP A 107 17.01 2.35 7.59
N ALA A 108 16.19 2.91 8.48
CA ALA A 108 15.04 3.77 8.16
C ALA A 108 15.38 5.11 7.46
N THR A 109 16.62 5.27 7.00
CA THR A 109 17.18 6.48 6.39
C THR A 109 17.49 6.32 4.90
N GLN A 110 17.19 5.18 4.26
CA GLN A 110 17.47 4.98 2.84
C GLN A 110 16.27 5.38 1.98
N GLU A 111 16.44 6.46 1.21
CA GLU A 111 15.52 6.95 0.16
C GLU A 111 15.49 6.02 -1.08
N GLU A 112 15.70 4.71 -0.92
CA GLU A 112 15.63 3.79 -2.06
C GLU A 112 14.16 3.45 -2.36
N ASP A 113 13.80 3.54 -3.65
CA ASP A 113 12.48 3.14 -4.15
C ASP A 113 12.22 1.65 -3.88
N LEU A 114 11.01 1.34 -3.44
CA LEU A 114 10.57 -0.04 -3.26
C LEU A 114 10.52 -0.78 -4.60
N ARG A 115 11.03 -2.01 -4.62
CA ARG A 115 10.95 -2.86 -5.82
C ARG A 115 9.55 -3.42 -5.99
N TRP A 116 9.10 -3.46 -7.23
CA TRP A 116 7.83 -4.05 -7.62
C TRP A 116 7.96 -5.58 -7.78
N PHE A 117 6.99 -6.31 -7.23
CA PHE A 117 6.83 -7.74 -7.35
C PHE A 117 5.38 -8.07 -7.68
N ALA A 118 5.14 -9.00 -8.60
CA ALA A 118 3.80 -9.50 -8.83
C ALA A 118 3.41 -10.57 -7.80
N THR A 119 2.12 -10.85 -7.67
CA THR A 119 1.58 -11.69 -6.59
C THR A 119 2.16 -13.11 -6.55
N GLN A 120 2.59 -13.66 -7.69
CA GLN A 120 3.23 -14.98 -7.72
C GLN A 120 4.67 -15.00 -7.19
N GLU A 121 5.30 -13.84 -7.03
CA GLU A 121 6.65 -13.67 -6.49
C GLU A 121 6.64 -13.42 -4.97
N ILE A 122 5.46 -13.31 -4.35
CA ILE A 122 5.33 -13.17 -2.88
C ILE A 122 6.12 -14.26 -2.12
N PRO A 123 6.10 -15.55 -2.53
CA PRO A 123 6.93 -16.57 -1.87
C PRO A 123 8.44 -16.29 -1.88
N ASP A 124 8.94 -15.53 -2.86
CA ASP A 124 10.37 -15.18 -2.95
C ASP A 124 10.74 -14.02 -2.01
N LEU A 125 9.74 -13.37 -1.41
CA LEU A 125 9.91 -12.29 -0.43
C LEU A 125 9.94 -12.78 1.02
N LEU A 126 9.51 -14.02 1.30
CA LEU A 126 9.30 -14.58 2.64
C LEU A 126 10.44 -15.54 3.05
#